data_AF-A0A562L542-F1
#
_entry.id   AF-A0A562L542-F1
#
_cell.length_a   1.000
_cell.length_b   1.000
_cell.length_c   1.000
_cell.angle_alpha   90.00
_cell.angle_beta   90.00
_cell.angle_gamma   90.00
#
_symmetry.space_group_name_H-M   'P 1'
#
loop_
_entity.id
_entity.type
_entity.pdbx_description
1 polymer ?
#
loop_
_entity_poly.entity_id
_entity_poly.type
_entity_poly.pdbx_seq_one_letter_code
_entity_poly.pdbx_strand_id
1 'polypeptide(L)'
;MTAAAPTLATLLAGLDELQATLQSADLARADRLVVEHDRGMRDFLQAAGADGAARTDLERLQRAQQIVLEQMSRLRADAAREMRAFEQAERAARAYQSMT
;
A
#
# COMPACT_ATOMS: atom_id res chain seq x y z
N MET A 1 2.14 -10.35 28.32
CA MET A 1 0.83 -9.76 27.98
C MET A 1 0.61 -9.98 26.49
N THR A 2 -0.21 -10.95 26.10
CA THR A 2 -0.64 -11.09 24.71
C THR A 2 -1.52 -9.88 24.39
N ALA A 3 -1.12 -9.07 23.41
CA ALA A 3 -1.97 -7.98 22.92
C ALA A 3 -3.30 -8.59 22.46
N ALA A 4 -4.41 -7.91 22.73
CA ALA A 4 -5.72 -8.33 22.23
C ALA A 4 -5.65 -8.41 20.70
N ALA A 5 -6.24 -9.46 20.11
CA ALA A 5 -6.27 -9.61 18.66
C ALA A 5 -6.93 -8.37 18.02
N PRO A 6 -6.41 -7.88 16.89
CA PRO A 6 -6.96 -6.71 16.22
C PRO A 6 -8.39 -6.99 15.79
N THR A 7 -9.24 -5.96 15.84
CA THR A 7 -10.62 -6.05 15.37
C THR A 7 -10.71 -5.77 13.88
N LEU A 8 -11.82 -6.14 13.23
CA LEU A 8 -12.11 -5.73 11.86
C LEU A 8 -12.02 -4.21 11.69
N ALA A 9 -12.56 -3.44 12.65
CA ALA A 9 -12.51 -1.98 12.61
C ALA A 9 -11.07 -1.45 12.63
N THR A 10 -10.19 -2.10 13.40
CA THR A 10 -8.76 -1.79 13.43
C THR A 10 -8.10 -2.02 12.07
N LEU A 11 -8.43 -3.13 11.40
CA LEU A 11 -7.89 -3.46 10.08
C LEU A 11 -8.39 -2.49 9.00
N LEU A 12 -9.67 -2.11 9.04
CA LEU A 12 -10.21 -1.12 8.12
C LEU A 12 -9.57 0.26 8.32
N ALA A 13 -9.40 0.69 9.57
CA ALA A 13 -8.72 1.94 9.89
C ALA A 13 -7.26 1.94 9.42
N GLY A 14 -6.56 0.81 9.52
CA GLY A 14 -5.20 0.66 9.00
C GLY A 14 -5.11 0.83 7.48
N LEU A 15 -6.11 0.34 6.72
CA LEU A 15 -6.19 0.56 5.27
C LEU A 15 -6.49 2.02 4.93
N ASP A 16 -7.38 2.68 5.67
CA ASP A 16 -7.67 4.11 5.49
C ASP A 16 -6.42 4.96 5.76
N GLU A 17 -5.67 4.65 6.81
CA GLU A 17 -4.41 5.32 7.14
C GLU A 17 -3.35 5.08 6.05
N LEU A 18 -3.22 3.84 5.55
CA LEU A 18 -2.32 3.52 4.46
C LEU A 18 -2.71 4.30 3.19
N GLN A 19 -4.00 4.42 2.89
CA GLN A 19 -4.49 5.20 1.75
C GLN A 19 -4.09 6.67 1.84
N ALA A 20 -4.31 7.29 3.01
CA ALA A 20 -3.92 8.68 3.27
C ALA A 20 -2.40 8.86 3.20
N THR A 21 -1.63 7.91 3.73
CA THR A 21 -0.17 7.93 3.70
C THR A 21 0.36 7.88 2.27
N LEU A 22 -0.20 7.01 1.43
CA LEU A 22 0.13 6.95 0.00
C LEU A 22 -0.17 8.26 -0.75
N GLN A 23 -1.23 8.99 -0.36
CA GLN A 23 -1.55 10.31 -0.95
C GLN A 23 -0.54 11.38 -0.55
N SER A 24 0.01 11.30 0.68
CA SER A 24 1.05 12.22 1.16
C SER A 24 2.47 11.88 0.69
N ALA A 25 2.64 10.80 -0.09
CA ALA A 25 3.92 10.28 -0.59
C ALA A 25 4.95 9.91 0.51
N ASP A 26 4.52 9.70 1.76
CA ASP A 26 5.38 9.17 2.83
C ASP A 26 5.54 7.64 2.68
N LEU A 27 6.44 7.24 1.78
CA LEU A 27 6.65 5.83 1.43
C LEU A 27 7.23 5.01 2.60
N ALA A 28 8.02 5.64 3.49
CA ALA A 28 8.60 4.95 4.65
C ALA A 28 7.55 4.63 5.71
N ARG A 29 6.55 5.50 5.89
CA ARG A 29 5.37 5.18 6.70
C ARG A 29 4.47 4.16 6.02
N ALA A 30 4.25 4.28 4.71
CA ALA A 30 3.42 3.33 3.96
C ALA A 30 3.96 1.89 4.07
N ASP A 31 5.27 1.70 3.98
CA ASP A 31 5.92 0.39 4.12
C ASP A 31 5.66 -0.24 5.50
N ARG A 32 5.80 0.55 6.57
CA ARG A 32 5.50 0.11 7.94
C ARG A 32 4.02 -0.29 8.09
N LEU A 33 3.11 0.53 7.59
CA LEU A 33 1.67 0.27 7.66
C LEU A 33 1.26 -0.99 6.91
N VAL A 34 1.89 -1.31 5.77
CA VAL A 34 1.65 -2.56 5.05
C VAL A 34 2.05 -3.78 5.90
N VAL A 35 3.22 -3.73 6.53
CA VAL A 35 3.71 -4.82 7.40
C VAL A 35 2.83 -4.98 8.64
N GLU A 36 2.42 -3.88 9.25
CA GLU A 36 1.52 -3.88 10.40
C GLU A 36 0.13 -4.43 10.05
N HIS A 37 -0.43 -4.03 8.90
CA HIS A 37 -1.71 -4.52 8.41
C HIS A 37 -1.67 -6.02 8.12
N ASP A 38 -0.60 -6.51 7.47
CA ASP A 38 -0.43 -7.94 7.19
C ASP A 38 -0.30 -8.78 8.47
N ARG A 39 0.45 -8.29 9.47
CA ARG A 39 0.49 -8.94 10.80
C ARG A 39 -0.90 -8.95 11.43
N GLY A 40 -1.58 -7.81 11.42
CA GLY A 40 -2.91 -7.70 12.01
C GLY A 40 -3.95 -8.62 11.34
N MET A 41 -3.88 -8.78 10.02
CA MET A 41 -4.71 -9.71 9.27
C MET A 41 -4.51 -11.16 9.74
N ARG A 42 -3.26 -11.58 9.91
CA ARG A 42 -2.92 -12.93 10.37
C ARG A 42 -3.45 -13.16 11.79
N ASP A 43 -3.24 -12.20 12.68
CA ASP A 43 -3.72 -12.27 14.07
C ASP A 43 -5.26 -12.30 14.15
N PHE A 44 -5.94 -11.51 13.32
CA PHE A 44 -7.42 -11.50 13.23
C PHE A 44 -7.98 -12.84 12.75
N LEU A 45 -7.43 -13.40 11.68
CA LEU A 45 -7.87 -14.70 11.14
C LEU A 45 -7.60 -15.85 12.12
N GLN A 46 -6.48 -15.79 12.86
CA GLN A 46 -6.15 -16.77 13.88
C GLN A 46 -7.08 -16.69 15.10
N ALA A 47 -7.48 -15.48 15.50
CA ALA A 47 -8.30 -15.24 16.69
C ALA A 47 -9.81 -15.46 16.46
N ALA A 48 -10.33 -15.03 15.30
CA ALA A 48 -11.76 -15.17 15.00
C ALA A 48 -12.15 -16.62 14.64
N GLY A 49 -11.18 -17.43 14.18
CA GLY A 49 -11.50 -18.58 13.34
C GLY A 49 -12.15 -18.13 12.03
N ALA A 50 -11.94 -18.85 10.93
CA ALA A 50 -12.53 -18.46 9.63
C ALA A 50 -14.07 -18.32 9.68
N ASP A 51 -14.72 -18.90 10.70
CA ASP A 51 -16.18 -18.94 10.87
C ASP A 51 -16.76 -17.84 11.78
N GLY A 52 -15.93 -17.10 12.54
CA GLY A 52 -16.40 -16.08 13.49
C GLY A 52 -16.66 -14.70 12.87
N ALA A 53 -16.03 -14.41 11.74
CA ALA A 53 -16.25 -13.16 11.00
C ALA A 53 -17.43 -13.31 10.05
N ALA A 54 -18.36 -12.34 10.06
CA ALA A 54 -19.44 -12.33 9.08
C ALA A 54 -18.85 -12.21 7.66
N ARG A 55 -19.36 -13.00 6.72
CA ARG A 55 -18.91 -12.97 5.31
C ARG A 55 -18.87 -11.55 4.73
N THR A 56 -19.88 -10.73 5.04
CA THR A 56 -19.99 -9.34 4.59
C THR A 56 -18.83 -8.47 5.08
N ASP A 57 -18.30 -8.75 6.27
CA ASP A 57 -17.17 -8.02 6.85
C ASP A 57 -15.85 -8.34 6.13
N LEU A 58 -15.64 -9.62 5.80
CA LEU A 58 -14.51 -10.06 4.99
C LEU A 58 -14.58 -9.48 3.57
N GLU A 59 -15.78 -9.44 2.97
CA GLU A 59 -16.00 -8.82 1.65
C GLU A 59 -15.74 -7.30 1.67
N ARG A 60 -16.05 -6.62 2.78
CA ARG A 60 -15.71 -5.19 2.97
C ARG A 60 -14.20 -4.99 3.06
N LEU A 61 -13.52 -5.83 3.84
CA LEU A 61 -12.06 -5.77 4.01
C LEU A 61 -11.32 -6.05 2.71
N GLN A 62 -11.75 -7.07 1.96
CA GLN A 62 -11.18 -7.39 0.64
C GLN A 62 -11.31 -6.23 -0.34
N ARG A 63 -12.48 -5.57 -0.39
CA ARG A 63 -12.69 -4.39 -1.25
C ARG A 63 -11.77 -3.23 -0.87
N ALA A 64 -11.60 -2.97 0.43
CA ALA A 64 -10.68 -1.94 0.90
C ALA A 64 -9.22 -2.25 0.51
N GLN A 65 -8.79 -3.51 0.62
CA GLN A 65 -7.46 -3.93 0.17
C GLN A 65 -7.25 -3.77 -1.33
N GLN A 66 -8.25 -4.09 -2.15
CA GLN A 66 -8.20 -3.91 -3.60
C GLN A 66 -8.01 -2.43 -3.98
N ILE A 67 -8.72 -1.51 -3.32
CA ILE A 67 -8.58 -0.07 -3.54
C ILE A 67 -7.14 0.39 -3.29
N VAL A 68 -6.55 -0.04 -2.17
CA VAL A 68 -5.15 0.29 -1.83
C VAL A 68 -4.17 -0.28 -2.86
N LEU A 69 -4.35 -1.54 -3.29
CA LEU A 69 -3.50 -2.18 -4.30
C LEU A 69 -3.57 -1.45 -5.65
N GLU A 70 -4.76 -1.04 -6.08
CA GLU A 70 -4.92 -0.23 -7.28
C GLU A 70 -4.19 1.11 -7.17
N GLN A 71 -4.26 1.78 -6.02
CA GLN A 71 -3.55 3.02 -5.80
C GLN A 71 -2.03 2.84 -5.86
N MET A 72 -1.49 1.82 -5.17
CA MET A 72 -0.04 1.52 -5.22
C MET A 72 0.42 1.18 -6.63
N SER A 73 -0.39 0.44 -7.40
CA SER A 73 -0.10 0.12 -8.80
C SER A 73 -0.03 1.37 -9.68
N ARG A 74 -0.97 2.32 -9.51
CA ARG A 74 -0.94 3.61 -10.21
C ARG A 74 0.30 4.42 -9.86
N LEU A 75 0.60 4.58 -8.57
CA LEU A 75 1.80 5.30 -8.11
C LEU A 75 3.09 4.71 -8.69
N ARG A 76 3.20 3.37 -8.71
CA ARG A 76 4.34 2.69 -9.35
C ARG A 76 4.40 2.97 -10.85
N ALA A 77 3.27 2.94 -11.55
CA ALA A 77 3.23 3.24 -12.97
C ALA A 77 3.63 4.69 -13.28
N ASP A 78 3.27 5.62 -12.39
CA ASP A 78 3.59 7.04 -12.51
C ASP A 78 5.09 7.28 -12.30
N ALA A 79 5.66 6.74 -11.21
CA ALA A 79 7.10 6.77 -10.96
C ALA A 79 7.92 6.17 -12.11
N ALA A 80 7.45 5.06 -12.70
CA ALA A 80 8.11 4.45 -13.85
C ALA A 80 8.07 5.34 -15.11
N ARG A 81 7.03 6.16 -15.29
CA ARG A 81 6.97 7.14 -16.39
C ARG A 81 7.95 8.28 -16.15
N GLU A 82 8.03 8.78 -14.93
CA GLU A 82 8.96 9.86 -14.55
C GLU A 82 10.42 9.44 -14.72
N MET A 83 10.80 8.24 -14.25
CA MET A 83 12.15 7.71 -14.44
C MET A 83 12.54 7.64 -15.92
N ARG A 84 11.64 7.14 -16.77
CA ARG A 84 11.89 7.09 -18.23
C ARG A 84 12.08 8.47 -18.84
N ALA A 85 11.30 9.46 -18.40
CA ALA A 85 11.44 10.83 -18.87
C ALA A 85 12.80 11.43 -18.44
N PHE A 86 13.22 11.18 -17.20
CA PHE A 86 14.52 11.62 -16.70
C PHE A 86 15.67 10.98 -17.47
N GLU A 87 15.65 9.66 -17.70
CA GLU A 87 16.65 8.97 -18.50
C GLU A 87 16.74 9.50 -19.94
N GLN A 88 15.60 9.82 -20.55
CA GLN A 88 15.58 10.41 -21.90
C GLN A 88 16.20 11.80 -21.91
N ALA A 89 15.90 12.63 -20.92
CA ALA A 89 16.49 13.95 -20.77
C ALA A 89 18.01 13.88 -20.56
N GLU A 90 18.50 12.95 -19.72
CA GLU A 90 19.94 12.74 -19.54
C GLU A 90 20.63 12.30 -20.83
N ARG A 91 20.03 11.37 -21.58
CA ARG A 91 20.59 10.93 -22.87
C ARG A 91 20.67 12.08 -23.87
N ALA A 92 19.64 12.91 -23.94
CA ALA A 92 19.64 14.10 -24.80
C ALA A 92 20.73 15.11 -24.38
N ALA A 93 20.85 15.40 -23.08
CA ALA A 93 21.87 16.31 -22.56
C ALA A 93 23.30 15.83 -22.88
N ARG A 94 23.57 14.53 -22.71
CA ARG A 94 24.87 13.94 -23.08
C ARG A 94 25.14 14.01 -24.57
N ALA A 95 24.13 13.78 -25.41
CA ALA A 95 24.26 13.92 -26.86
C ALA A 95 24.66 15.34 -27.24
N TYR A 96 23.98 16.37 -26.71
CA TYR A 96 24.35 17.77 -26.96
C TYR A 96 25.77 18.11 -26.50
N GLN A 97 26.18 17.67 -25.31
CA GLN A 97 27.54 17.90 -24.79
C GLN A 97 28.62 17.23 -25.64
N SER A 98 28.31 16.11 -26.30
CA SER A 98 29.26 15.41 -27.17
C SER A 98 29.41 16.04 -28.57
N MET A 99 28.54 16.99 -28.93
CA MET A 99 28.56 17.70 -30.22
C MET A 99 29.23 19.08 -30.17
N THR A 100 29.57 19.56 -28.97
CA THR A 100 30.32 20.80 -28.71
C THR A 100 31.77 20.50 -28.38
#